data_AF-A0A9X3H4K9-F1
#
_entry.id   AF-A0A9X3H4K9-F1
#
_cell.length_a   1.000
_cell.length_b   1.000
_cell.length_c   1.000
_cell.angle_alpha   90.00
_cell.angle_beta   90.00
_cell.angle_gamma   90.00
#
_symmetry.space_group_name_H-M   'P 1'
#
loop_
_entity.id
_entity.type
_entity.pdbx_description
1 polymer ?
#
loop_
_entity_poly.entity_id
_entity_poly.type
_entity_poly.pdbx_seq_one_letter_code
_entity_poly.pdbx_strand_id
1 'polypeptide(L)'
;MAKRNTPEKWVLMTELNGEPLLHHFKLSNLGNVVRMKKGEGPEEPFHPRKILGYQYISFTTRNGSRETIYLHRLVAEFFVEASSPDAEFVIHIDYSRDNNRFDNLKWVNKVELKKHRSAKAGRLPGKMTSRTRLTDPTGPLEEKVDTKSYELRRLVSNVANVVH
;
A
#
# COMPACT_ATOMS: atom_id res chain seq x y z
N MET A 1 -9.16 28.55 -2.89
CA MET A 1 -8.69 27.38 -3.67
C MET A 1 -9.67 26.25 -3.42
N ALA A 2 -10.48 25.88 -4.42
CA ALA A 2 -11.47 24.83 -4.27
C ALA A 2 -10.77 23.50 -3.98
N LYS A 3 -11.04 22.90 -2.82
CA LYS A 3 -10.67 21.51 -2.55
C LYS A 3 -11.32 20.69 -3.65
N ARG A 4 -10.52 20.09 -4.56
CA ARG A 4 -11.04 19.14 -5.55
C ARG A 4 -11.74 18.05 -4.74
N ASN A 5 -13.08 18.04 -4.77
CA ASN A 5 -13.88 17.05 -4.09
C ASN A 5 -13.84 15.80 -4.96
N THR A 6 -12.73 15.04 -4.87
CA THR A 6 -12.62 13.78 -5.60
C THR A 6 -13.67 12.83 -5.05
N PRO A 7 -14.59 12.30 -5.89
CA PRO A 7 -15.58 11.35 -5.41
C PRO A 7 -14.88 10.09 -4.88
N GLU A 8 -15.42 9.53 -3.80
CA GLU A 8 -14.93 8.29 -3.25
C GLU A 8 -15.23 7.15 -4.23
N LYS A 9 -14.21 6.36 -4.57
CA LYS A 9 -14.31 5.22 -5.47
C LYS A 9 -13.96 3.96 -4.71
N TRP A 10 -14.75 2.91 -4.91
CA TRP A 10 -14.60 1.63 -4.22
C TRP A 10 -14.26 0.51 -5.20
N VAL A 11 -13.36 -0.38 -4.80
CA VAL A 11 -12.99 -1.60 -5.54
C VAL A 11 -13.30 -2.80 -4.66
N LEU A 12 -14.03 -3.77 -5.21
CA LEU A 12 -14.33 -5.04 -4.54
C LEU A 12 -13.27 -6.09 -4.86
N MET A 13 -12.72 -6.69 -3.81
CA MET A 13 -11.72 -7.75 -3.86
C MET A 13 -12.37 -9.08 -3.47
N THR A 14 -12.51 -9.97 -4.44
CA THR A 14 -13.15 -11.29 -4.28
C THR A 14 -12.17 -12.47 -4.38
N GLU A 15 -11.01 -12.26 -4.98
CA GLU A 15 -10.00 -13.27 -5.23
C GLU A 15 -8.60 -12.69 -5.04
N LEU A 16 -7.61 -13.57 -4.93
CA LEU A 16 -6.19 -13.25 -4.83
C LEU A 16 -5.40 -14.39 -5.48
N ASN A 17 -4.49 -14.08 -6.40
CA ASN A 17 -3.74 -15.10 -7.16
C ASN A 17 -4.63 -16.05 -7.99
N GLY A 18 -5.84 -15.62 -8.39
CA GLY A 18 -6.84 -16.47 -9.06
C GLY A 18 -7.59 -17.40 -8.12
N GLU A 19 -7.30 -17.33 -6.82
CA GLU A 19 -7.94 -18.11 -5.78
C GLU A 19 -9.04 -17.28 -5.08
N PRO A 20 -10.25 -17.82 -4.91
CA PRO A 20 -11.33 -17.09 -4.26
C PRO A 20 -11.00 -16.82 -2.79
N LEU A 21 -11.30 -15.61 -2.34
CA LEU A 21 -11.14 -15.22 -0.95
C LEU A 21 -12.24 -15.85 -0.08
N LEU A 22 -11.87 -16.19 1.16
CA LEU A 22 -12.81 -16.57 2.19
C LEU A 22 -13.68 -15.38 2.62
N HIS A 23 -13.11 -14.17 2.64
CA HIS A 23 -13.80 -12.93 2.96
C HIS A 23 -13.55 -11.94 1.84
N HIS A 24 -14.60 -11.28 1.34
CA HIS A 24 -14.42 -10.21 0.37
C HIS A 24 -14.08 -8.91 1.11
N PHE A 25 -13.33 -8.04 0.44
CA PHE A 25 -12.97 -6.72 0.96
C PHE A 25 -13.32 -5.66 -0.06
N LYS A 26 -13.81 -4.51 0.38
CA LYS A 26 -13.87 -3.31 -0.45
C LYS A 26 -12.81 -2.33 -0.01
N LEU A 27 -12.12 -1.74 -0.98
CA LEU A 27 -11.10 -0.73 -0.77
C LEU A 27 -11.51 0.58 -1.42
N SER A 28 -11.46 1.66 -0.67
CA SER A 28 -11.69 3.02 -1.14
C SER A 28 -10.40 3.69 -1.58
N ASN A 29 -10.48 4.60 -2.57
CA ASN A 29 -9.37 5.49 -2.94
C ASN A 29 -8.90 6.39 -1.78
N LEU A 30 -9.73 6.60 -0.75
CA LEU A 30 -9.36 7.35 0.45
C LEU A 30 -8.61 6.50 1.50
N GLY A 31 -8.44 5.20 1.24
CA GLY A 31 -7.80 4.26 2.16
C GLY A 31 -8.76 3.62 3.17
N ASN A 32 -10.07 3.82 3.01
CA ASN A 32 -11.08 3.13 3.82
C ASN A 32 -11.23 1.67 3.35
N VAL A 33 -11.50 0.77 4.30
CA VAL A 33 -11.66 -0.66 4.02
C VAL A 33 -12.95 -1.16 4.64
N VAL A 34 -13.68 -1.96 3.89
CA VAL A 34 -14.87 -2.68 4.34
C VAL A 34 -14.63 -4.17 4.14
N ARG A 35 -15.13 -5.00 5.04
CA ARG A 35 -15.05 -6.46 4.95
C ARG A 35 -16.44 -7.06 4.89
N MET A 36 -16.62 -8.05 4.01
CA MET A 36 -17.81 -8.88 3.90
C MET A 36 -17.47 -10.31 4.31
N LYS A 37 -18.10 -10.79 5.39
CA LYS A 37 -17.81 -12.14 5.91
C LYS A 37 -18.33 -13.21 4.96
N LYS A 38 -17.51 -14.25 4.64
CA LYS A 38 -17.87 -15.33 3.70
C LYS A 38 -18.29 -14.87 2.29
N GLY A 39 -18.05 -13.61 1.95
CA GLY A 39 -18.47 -13.00 0.68
C GLY A 39 -19.95 -12.61 0.58
N GLU A 40 -20.77 -13.03 1.54
CA GLU A 40 -22.24 -12.84 1.53
C GLU A 40 -22.75 -12.08 2.77
N GLY A 41 -21.90 -11.87 3.77
CA GLY A 41 -22.25 -11.16 4.99
C GLY A 41 -22.38 -9.64 4.79
N PRO A 42 -22.89 -8.93 5.82
CA PRO A 42 -23.00 -7.48 5.78
C PRO A 42 -21.63 -6.81 5.61
N GLU A 43 -21.66 -5.64 4.99
CA GLU A 43 -20.51 -4.76 4.86
C GLU A 43 -20.18 -4.12 6.20
N GLU A 44 -19.06 -4.53 6.80
CA GLU A 44 -18.58 -4.01 8.08
C GLU A 44 -17.29 -3.19 7.86
N PRO A 45 -17.16 -1.99 8.46
CA PRO A 45 -15.90 -1.26 8.47
C PRO A 45 -14.76 -2.13 9.03
N PHE A 46 -13.70 -2.27 8.24
CA PHE A 46 -12.54 -3.05 8.61
C PHE A 46 -11.42 -2.11 9.05
N HIS A 47 -10.88 -2.33 10.25
CA HIS A 47 -9.78 -1.55 10.80
C HIS A 47 -8.46 -2.30 10.57
N PRO A 48 -7.61 -1.85 9.65
CA PRO A 48 -6.35 -2.52 9.34
C PRO A 48 -5.40 -2.50 10.54
N ARG A 49 -4.71 -3.63 10.75
CA ARG A 49 -3.65 -3.72 11.76
C ARG A 49 -2.39 -3.03 11.25
N LYS A 50 -1.46 -2.71 12.16
CA LYS A 50 -0.19 -2.06 11.83
C LYS A 50 1.00 -2.99 12.08
N ILE A 51 1.95 -3.05 11.14
CA ILE A 51 3.28 -3.64 11.31
C ILE A 51 4.29 -2.54 10.96
N LEU A 52 5.26 -2.28 11.85
CA LEU A 52 6.26 -1.21 11.68
C LEU A 52 5.67 0.18 11.37
N GLY A 53 4.44 0.42 11.84
CA GLY A 53 3.69 1.65 11.59
C GLY A 53 2.94 1.70 10.25
N TYR A 54 3.00 0.66 9.43
CA TYR A 54 2.23 0.56 8.18
C TYR A 54 0.98 -0.29 8.37
N GLN A 55 -0.15 0.22 7.88
CA GLN A 55 -1.40 -0.52 7.85
C GLN A 55 -1.35 -1.66 6.83
N TYR A 56 -1.91 -2.81 7.18
CA TYR A 56 -1.98 -3.99 6.30
C TYR A 56 -3.31 -4.73 6.45
N ILE A 57 -3.65 -5.49 5.41
CA ILE A 57 -4.78 -6.42 5.37
C ILE A 57 -4.23 -7.82 5.17
N SER A 58 -4.73 -8.77 5.96
CA SER A 58 -4.46 -10.20 5.74
C SER A 58 -5.65 -10.83 5.01
N PHE A 59 -5.39 -11.26 3.78
CA PHE A 59 -6.31 -12.03 2.97
C PHE A 59 -6.20 -13.50 3.32
N THR A 60 -7.32 -14.19 3.30
CA THR A 60 -7.38 -15.65 3.46
C THR A 60 -8.15 -16.18 2.27
N THR A 61 -7.54 -17.07 1.50
CA THR A 61 -8.20 -17.77 0.39
C THR A 61 -9.03 -18.93 0.93
N ARG A 62 -10.00 -19.42 0.14
CA ARG A 62 -10.81 -20.59 0.52
C ARG A 62 -9.99 -21.87 0.66
N ASN A 63 -8.84 -21.96 -0.02
CA ASN A 63 -7.89 -23.07 0.11
C ASN A 63 -7.06 -23.04 1.42
N GLY A 64 -7.23 -22.02 2.27
CA GLY A 64 -6.56 -21.89 3.56
C GLY A 64 -5.23 -21.13 3.53
N SER A 65 -4.77 -20.71 2.35
CA SER A 65 -3.60 -19.84 2.21
C SER A 65 -3.89 -18.45 2.76
N ARG A 66 -2.86 -17.83 3.34
CA ARG A 66 -2.94 -16.51 3.93
C ARG A 66 -1.85 -15.63 3.37
N GLU A 67 -2.23 -14.44 2.96
CA GLU A 67 -1.32 -13.46 2.40
C GLU A 67 -1.58 -12.10 3.04
N THR A 68 -0.50 -11.39 3.34
CA THR A 68 -0.58 -10.09 4.00
C THR A 68 -0.06 -9.03 3.05
N ILE A 69 -0.87 -8.02 2.77
CA ILE A 69 -0.55 -6.95 1.83
C ILE A 69 -0.73 -5.61 2.54
N TYR A 70 0.22 -4.70 2.35
CA TYR A 70 0.13 -3.36 2.90
C TYR A 70 -0.96 -2.54 2.23
N LEU A 71 -1.66 -1.73 3.03
CA LEU A 71 -2.79 -0.94 2.57
C LEU A 71 -2.39 0.12 1.55
N HIS A 72 -1.29 0.84 1.81
CA HIS A 72 -0.78 1.85 0.89
C HIS A 72 -0.46 1.26 -0.49
N ARG A 73 0.10 0.05 -0.53
CA ARG A 73 0.38 -0.65 -1.79
C ARG A 73 -0.92 -1.02 -2.50
N LEU A 74 -1.89 -1.59 -1.80
CA LEU A 74 -3.21 -1.89 -2.39
C LEU A 74 -3.87 -0.65 -3.00
N VAL A 75 -3.91 0.47 -2.26
CA VAL A 75 -4.52 1.71 -2.77
C VAL A 75 -3.76 2.20 -4.01
N ALA A 76 -2.42 2.15 -3.98
CA ALA A 76 -1.63 2.59 -5.11
C ALA A 76 -1.83 1.72 -6.37
N GLU A 77 -1.98 0.40 -6.22
CA GLU A 77 -2.24 -0.51 -7.34
C GLU A 77 -3.59 -0.21 -8.04
N PHE A 78 -4.63 0.14 -7.28
CA PHE A 78 -5.97 0.38 -7.84
C PHE A 78 -6.23 1.82 -8.27
N PHE A 79 -5.60 2.81 -7.62
CA PHE A 79 -5.99 4.21 -7.74
C PHE A 79 -4.85 5.15 -8.11
N VAL A 80 -3.60 4.68 -8.17
CA VAL A 80 -2.44 5.51 -8.49
C VAL A 80 -1.76 4.98 -9.75
N GLU A 81 -1.76 5.79 -10.79
CA GLU A 81 -1.05 5.44 -12.01
C GLU A 81 0.47 5.43 -11.77
N ALA A 82 1.11 4.33 -12.16
CA ALA A 82 2.56 4.22 -12.11
C ALA A 82 3.18 5.19 -13.14
N SER A 83 4.06 6.08 -12.67
CA SER A 83 4.69 7.08 -13.55
C SER A 83 5.74 6.49 -14.50
N SER A 84 6.23 5.27 -14.22
CA SER A 84 7.25 4.58 -15.01
C SER A 84 7.09 3.06 -14.88
N PRO A 85 7.43 2.27 -15.91
CA PRO A 85 7.51 0.82 -15.79
C PRO A 85 8.49 0.36 -14.70
N ASP A 86 9.53 1.14 -14.40
CA ASP A 86 10.55 0.83 -13.38
C ASP A 86 10.12 1.25 -11.95
N ALA A 87 8.91 1.78 -11.80
CA ALA A 87 8.39 2.22 -10.51
C ALA A 87 7.82 1.03 -9.73
N GLU A 88 8.67 0.44 -8.89
CA GLU A 88 8.36 -0.76 -8.11
C GLU A 88 7.91 -0.45 -6.67
N PHE A 89 8.18 0.75 -6.16
CA PHE A 89 7.97 1.09 -4.75
C PHE A 89 6.88 2.15 -4.59
N VAL A 90 6.10 2.06 -3.50
CA VAL A 90 5.10 3.06 -3.16
C VAL A 90 5.58 3.86 -1.94
N ILE A 91 5.49 5.19 -2.02
CA ILE A 91 5.83 6.08 -0.91
C ILE A 91 4.66 6.98 -0.53
N HIS A 92 4.63 7.39 0.74
CA HIS A 92 3.77 8.45 1.26
C HIS A 92 4.44 9.81 1.07
N ILE A 93 3.82 10.70 0.28
CA ILE A 93 4.37 12.02 -0.05
C ILE A 93 4.54 12.88 1.22
N ASP A 94 3.57 12.81 2.15
CA ASP A 94 3.58 13.53 3.42
C ASP A 94 4.39 12.87 4.54
N TYR A 95 5.04 11.73 4.27
CA TYR A 95 5.78 10.91 5.24
C TYR A 95 4.93 10.28 6.37
N SER A 96 3.60 10.41 6.32
CA SER A 96 2.65 9.85 7.27
C SER A 96 2.14 8.50 6.78
N ARG A 97 2.50 7.44 7.50
CA ARG A 97 2.14 6.05 7.15
C ARG A 97 0.66 5.72 7.36
N ASP A 98 -0.04 6.59 8.07
CA ASP A 98 -1.48 6.47 8.35
C ASP A 98 -2.33 7.12 7.26
N ASN A 99 -1.76 8.03 6.46
CA ASN A 99 -2.47 8.71 5.39
C ASN A 99 -2.40 7.89 4.09
N ASN A 100 -3.26 6.88 3.99
CA ASN A 100 -3.30 5.95 2.85
C ASN A 100 -4.20 6.42 1.70
N ARG A 101 -4.47 7.72 1.58
CA ARG A 101 -5.24 8.27 0.46
C ARG A 101 -4.44 8.19 -0.83
N PHE A 102 -5.11 7.89 -1.95
CA PHE A 102 -4.47 7.75 -3.26
C PHE A 102 -3.64 8.99 -3.65
N ASP A 103 -4.10 10.20 -3.31
CA ASP A 103 -3.43 11.46 -3.63
C ASP A 103 -2.16 11.72 -2.80
N ASN A 104 -2.00 11.01 -1.68
CA ASN A 104 -0.79 11.02 -0.85
C ASN A 104 0.20 9.91 -1.23
N LEU A 105 -0.14 9.05 -2.18
CA LEU A 105 0.69 7.90 -2.56
C LEU A 105 1.34 8.13 -3.93
N LYS A 106 2.57 7.65 -4.08
CA LYS A 106 3.29 7.75 -5.35
C LYS A 106 4.14 6.50 -5.61
N TRP A 107 4.05 5.98 -6.82
CA TRP A 107 4.97 5.00 -7.36
C TRP A 107 6.32 5.65 -7.68
N VAL A 108 7.40 5.06 -7.19
CA VAL A 108 8.76 5.55 -7.33
C VAL A 108 9.72 4.41 -7.62
N ASN A 109 10.83 4.74 -8.28
CA ASN A 109 11.93 3.81 -8.45
C ASN A 109 12.87 3.80 -7.23
N LYS A 110 13.84 2.89 -7.23
CA LYS A 110 14.83 2.74 -6.13
C LYS A 110 15.64 4.00 -5.87
N VAL A 111 15.94 4.81 -6.90
CA VAL A 111 16.71 6.05 -6.78
C VAL A 111 15.89 7.14 -6.09
N GLU A 112 14.64 7.32 -6.51
CA GLU A 112 13.70 8.25 -5.92
C GLU A 112 13.36 7.89 -4.48
N LEU A 113 13.16 6.59 -4.17
CA LEU A 113 12.96 6.12 -2.81
C LEU A 113 14.12 6.51 -1.89
N LYS A 114 15.37 6.31 -2.34
CA LYS A 114 16.57 6.75 -1.60
C LYS A 114 16.57 8.26 -1.38
N LYS A 115 16.27 9.05 -2.42
CA LYS A 115 16.18 10.52 -2.31
C LYS A 115 15.12 10.95 -1.29
N HIS A 116 13.94 10.36 -1.35
CA HIS A 116 12.81 10.66 -0.46
C HIS A 116 13.14 10.33 1.00
N ARG A 117 13.79 9.18 1.26
CA ARG A 117 14.26 8.79 2.61
C ARG A 117 15.33 9.73 3.14
N SER A 118 16.29 10.11 2.29
CA SER A 118 17.35 11.05 2.63
C SER A 118 16.79 12.44 2.95
N ALA A 119 15.82 12.91 2.18
CA ALA A 119 15.10 14.16 2.44
C ALA A 119 14.38 14.14 3.81
N LYS A 120 13.70 13.03 4.16
CA LYS A 120 13.08 12.86 5.49
C LYS A 120 14.10 12.97 6.62
N ALA A 121 15.28 12.38 6.44
CA ALA A 121 16.35 12.38 7.43
C ALA A 121 17.15 13.68 7.49
N GLY A 122 16.80 14.70 6.68
CA GLY A 122 17.59 15.94 6.55
C GLY A 122 18.97 15.72 5.91
N ARG A 123 19.22 14.55 5.31
CA ARG A 123 20.47 14.20 4.64
C ARG A 123 20.36 14.58 3.18
N LEU A 124 20.87 15.74 2.79
CA LEU A 124 20.97 16.10 1.37
C LEU A 124 22.01 15.19 0.68
N PRO A 125 21.74 14.70 -0.55
CA PRO A 125 22.73 13.95 -1.30
C PRO A 125 23.94 14.85 -1.59
N GLY A 126 25.12 14.51 -1.06
CA GLY A 126 26.38 15.22 -1.33
C GLY A 126 27.13 15.78 -0.11
N LYS A 127 26.55 15.76 1.10
CA LYS A 127 27.32 16.06 2.33
C LYS A 127 27.79 14.76 2.98
N MET A 128 29.02 14.33 2.65
CA MET A 128 29.72 13.31 3.40
C MET A 128 30.05 13.89 4.79
N THR A 129 29.22 13.58 5.78
CA THR A 129 29.52 13.96 7.16
C THR A 129 30.59 13.00 7.70
N SER A 130 31.70 13.57 8.15
CA SER A 130 32.92 12.96 8.70
C SER A 130 32.72 12.21 10.04
N ARG A 131 31.63 11.45 10.18
CA ARG A 131 31.32 10.58 11.33
C ARG A 131 31.14 9.13 10.90
N THR A 132 31.98 8.64 9.98
CA THR A 132 32.23 7.20 9.87
C THR A 132 33.10 6.77 11.07
N ARG A 133 32.53 6.79 12.28
CA ARG A 133 33.06 6.09 13.45
C ARG A 133 31.93 5.24 14.01
N LEU A 134 32.14 3.94 13.88
CA LEU A 134 31.60 2.83 14.67
C LEU A 134 30.74 3.27 15.88
N THR A 135 29.42 3.03 15.82
CA THR A 135 28.59 2.54 16.95
C THR A 135 27.17 2.21 16.46
N ASP A 136 26.73 1.01 16.82
CA ASP A 136 25.36 0.47 16.88
C ASP A 136 24.65 0.09 15.55
N PRO A 137 24.42 -1.21 15.27
CA PRO A 137 23.64 -1.67 14.11
C PRO A 137 22.13 -1.42 14.23
N THR A 138 21.64 -0.71 15.25
CA THR A 138 20.22 -0.39 15.43
C THR A 138 19.78 0.84 14.61
N GLY A 139 19.99 0.81 13.29
CA GLY A 139 19.34 1.71 12.32
C GLY A 139 17.93 1.19 11.97
N PRO A 140 17.01 2.02 11.43
CA PRO A 140 15.63 1.60 11.18
C PRO A 140 15.65 0.35 10.31
N LEU A 141 15.18 -0.74 10.92
CA LEU A 141 15.09 -2.09 10.41
C LEU A 141 14.94 -2.09 8.89
N GLU A 142 15.84 -2.78 8.21
CA GLU A 142 15.62 -3.19 6.83
C GLU A 142 14.21 -3.74 6.74
N GLU A 143 13.31 -2.97 6.12
CA GLU A 143 12.15 -3.54 5.47
C GLU A 143 12.76 -4.54 4.51
N LYS A 144 12.73 -5.83 4.91
CA LYS A 144 13.16 -6.93 4.07
C LYS A 144 12.56 -6.63 2.72
N VAL A 145 13.46 -6.39 1.77
CA VAL A 145 13.14 -6.02 0.40
C VAL A 145 11.94 -6.85 0.01
N ASP A 146 10.84 -6.21 -0.35
CA ASP A 146 9.63 -6.87 -0.85
C ASP A 146 9.95 -7.42 -2.26
N THR A 147 10.99 -8.26 -2.34
CA THR A 147 11.46 -8.99 -3.52
C THR A 147 10.55 -10.14 -3.86
N LYS A 148 9.46 -10.35 -3.11
CA LYS A 148 8.33 -11.02 -3.71
C LYS A 148 7.66 -10.02 -4.64
N SER A 149 8.20 -10.01 -5.85
CA SER A 149 7.52 -9.70 -7.10
C SER A 149 6.18 -10.43 -7.14
N TYR A 150 5.22 -9.91 -6.40
CA TYR A 150 3.83 -10.26 -6.55
C TYR A 150 3.35 -9.45 -7.73
N GLU A 151 3.18 -10.14 -8.84
CA GLU A 151 2.35 -9.73 -9.98
C GLU A 151 0.89 -9.55 -9.51
N LEU A 152 0.66 -8.62 -8.57
CA LEU A 152 -0.67 -8.16 -8.15
C LEU A 152 -1.42 -7.50 -9.30
N ARG A 153 -0.69 -7.15 -10.37
CA ARG A 153 -1.19 -6.68 -11.67
C ARG A 153 -2.23 -7.61 -12.32
N ARG A 154 -2.44 -8.84 -11.82
CA ARG A 154 -3.40 -9.77 -12.43
C ARG A 154 -4.56 -10.25 -11.56
N LEU A 155 -4.77 -9.71 -10.35
CA LEU A 155 -5.33 -10.54 -9.27
C LEU A 155 -6.58 -10.08 -8.52
N VAL A 156 -7.36 -9.18 -9.09
CA VAL A 156 -8.74 -8.99 -8.63
C VAL A 156 -9.67 -8.88 -9.83
N SER A 157 -10.18 -10.01 -10.31
CA SER A 157 -11.25 -10.04 -11.32
C SER A 157 -12.59 -9.79 -10.65
N ASN A 158 -12.99 -8.52 -10.53
CA ASN A 158 -14.34 -8.04 -10.85
C ASN A 158 -14.41 -6.53 -10.64
N VAL A 159 -14.21 -5.78 -11.72
CA VAL A 159 -14.59 -4.36 -11.81
C VAL A 159 -16.11 -4.29 -11.87
N ALA A 160 -16.78 -4.52 -10.74
CA ALA A 160 -18.10 -3.96 -10.55
C ALA A 160 -17.89 -2.50 -10.14
N ASN A 161 -17.88 -1.60 -11.12
CA ASN A 161 -18.13 -0.18 -10.87
C ASN A 161 -19.53 -0.06 -10.27
N VAL A 162 -19.66 -0.25 -8.95
CA VAL A 162 -20.88 0.12 -8.24
C VAL A 162 -20.79 1.61 -8.01
N VAL A 163 -21.21 2.36 -9.03
CA VAL A 163 -21.57 3.76 -8.90
C VAL A 163 -22.93 3.76 -8.21
N HIS A 164 -22.97 4.18 -6.95
CA HIS A 164 -24.21 4.63 -6.30
C HIS A 164 -24.06 6.10 -5.95
#